data_AF-A0A9P1PZM3-F1
#
_entry.id   AF-A0A9P1PZM3-F1
#
_cell.length_a   1.000
_cell.length_b   1.000
_cell.length_c   1.000
_cell.angle_alpha   90.00
_cell.angle_beta   90.00
_cell.angle_gamma   90.00
#
_symmetry.space_group_name_H-M   'P 1'
#
loop_
_entity.id
_entity.type
_entity.pdbx_description
1 polymer ?
#
loop_
_entity_poly.entity_id
_entity_poly.type
_entity_poly.pdbx_seq_one_letter_code
_entity_poly.pdbx_strand_id
1 'polypeptide(L)'
;MQTTVRKATRDKQINVRATEEERAVIDYAASLLNKNRTDFIIEQAVSEAQNIILDQRVFVLDDARYQAFIEQLEAPIQNEKGRQRLMDVKPEWK
;
A
#
# COMPACT_ATOMS: atom_id res chain seq x y z
N MET A 1 1.25 21.37 -16.57
CA MET A 1 1.57 20.22 -17.43
C MET A 1 1.23 18.97 -16.63
N GLN A 2 0.10 18.31 -16.91
CA GLN A 2 -0.34 17.11 -16.16
C GLN A 2 0.36 15.88 -16.73
N THR A 3 1.26 15.30 -15.95
CA THR A 3 1.90 14.03 -16.26
C THR A 3 0.89 12.91 -16.03
N THR A 4 0.22 12.44 -17.09
CA THR A 4 -0.64 11.25 -17.01
C THR A 4 0.26 10.03 -16.82
N VAL A 5 0.38 9.57 -15.57
CA VAL A 5 0.99 8.27 -15.25
C VAL A 5 0.12 7.20 -15.92
N ARG A 6 0.63 6.56 -16.97
CA ARG A 6 -0.06 5.45 -17.62
C ARG A 6 -0.16 4.29 -16.61
N LYS A 7 -1.38 3.87 -16.30
CA LYS A 7 -1.66 2.69 -15.45
C LYS A 7 -0.98 1.48 -16.12
N ALA A 8 -0.12 0.78 -15.39
CA ALA A 8 0.57 -0.39 -15.90
C ALA A 8 -0.42 -1.46 -16.40
N THR A 9 -0.03 -2.22 -17.42
CA THR A 9 -0.87 -3.27 -18.00
C THR A 9 -1.22 -4.30 -16.92
N ARG A 10 -2.52 -4.59 -16.75
CA ARG A 10 -3.00 -5.62 -15.84
C ARG A 10 -2.88 -6.99 -16.50
N ASP A 11 -1.75 -7.66 -16.30
CA ASP A 11 -1.43 -8.97 -16.88
C ASP A 11 -1.69 -10.15 -15.93
N LYS A 12 -1.97 -9.87 -14.64
CA LYS A 12 -2.26 -10.89 -13.62
C LYS A 12 -3.76 -11.13 -13.47
N GLN A 13 -4.16 -12.40 -13.46
CA GLN A 13 -5.54 -12.81 -13.28
C GLN A 13 -5.85 -13.11 -11.80
N ILE A 14 -6.97 -12.58 -11.31
CA ILE A 14 -7.53 -12.88 -9.98
C ILE A 14 -8.93 -13.45 -10.21
N ASN A 15 -9.14 -14.71 -9.81
CA ASN A 15 -10.42 -15.39 -9.97
C ASN A 15 -11.19 -15.34 -8.64
N VAL A 16 -12.39 -14.77 -8.66
CA VAL A 16 -13.27 -14.63 -7.48
C VAL A 16 -14.65 -15.17 -7.83
N ARG A 17 -15.26 -15.91 -6.90
CA ARG A 17 -16.67 -16.30 -6.95
C ARG A 17 -17.44 -15.44 -5.96
N ALA A 18 -18.64 -15.03 -6.35
CA ALA A 18 -19.55 -14.26 -5.51
C ALA A 18 -20.97 -14.79 -5.68
N THR A 19 -21.79 -14.62 -4.65
CA THR A 19 -23.23 -14.84 -4.73
C THR A 19 -23.90 -13.75 -5.58
N GLU A 20 -25.17 -13.96 -5.94
CA GLU A 20 -25.95 -12.96 -6.68
C GLU A 20 -26.15 -11.67 -5.86
N GLU A 21 -26.38 -11.81 -4.55
CA GLU A 21 -26.54 -10.69 -3.63
C GLU A 21 -25.24 -9.87 -3.50
N GLU A 22 -24.09 -10.54 -3.26
CA GLU A 22 -22.78 -9.88 -3.20
C GLU A 22 -22.48 -9.12 -4.49
N ARG A 23 -22.76 -9.74 -5.65
CA ARG A 23 -22.58 -9.09 -6.95
C ARG A 23 -23.48 -7.87 -7.10
N ALA A 24 -24.76 -7.96 -6.74
CA ALA A 24 -25.71 -6.85 -6.89
C ALA A 24 -25.28 -5.63 -6.08
N VAL A 25 -24.83 -5.83 -4.84
CA VAL A 25 -24.31 -4.76 -3.97
C VAL A 25 -23.06 -4.11 -4.57
N ILE A 26 -22.12 -4.93 -5.07
CA ILE A 26 -20.89 -4.45 -5.71
C ILE A 26 -21.20 -3.66 -6.99
N ASP A 27 -22.09 -4.17 -7.84
CA ASP A 27 -22.47 -3.52 -9.09
C ASP A 27 -23.14 -2.16 -8.82
N TYR A 28 -23.99 -2.09 -7.80
CA TYR A 28 -24.60 -0.83 -7.38
C TYR A 28 -23.54 0.17 -6.87
N ALA A 29 -22.63 -0.25 -5.98
CA ALA A 29 -21.56 0.63 -5.49
C ALA A 29 -20.63 1.14 -6.62
N ALA A 30 -20.29 0.28 -7.58
CA ALA A 30 -19.49 0.66 -8.75
C ALA A 30 -20.22 1.69 -9.62
N SER A 31 -21.54 1.54 -9.78
CA SER A 31 -22.37 2.48 -10.55
C SER A 31 -22.40 3.89 -9.95
N LEU A 32 -22.46 4.02 -8.62
CA LEU A 32 -22.44 5.31 -7.92
C LEU A 32 -21.14 6.09 -8.16
N LEU A 33 -20.05 5.38 -8.44
CA LEU A 33 -18.73 5.94 -8.70
C LEU A 33 -18.41 6.07 -10.20
N ASN A 34 -19.37 5.74 -11.09
CA ASN A 34 -19.17 5.66 -12.54
C ASN A 34 -17.97 4.78 -12.94
N LYS A 35 -17.76 3.66 -12.23
CA LYS A 35 -16.68 2.69 -12.50
C LYS A 35 -17.25 1.35 -12.94
N ASN A 36 -16.48 0.59 -13.70
CA ASN A 36 -16.83 -0.82 -13.93
C ASN A 36 -16.55 -1.65 -12.67
N ARG A 37 -17.23 -2.79 -12.56
CA ARG A 37 -17.11 -3.71 -11.42
C ARG A 37 -15.66 -4.13 -11.13
N THR A 38 -14.90 -4.49 -12.16
CA THR A 38 -13.52 -4.98 -11.98
C THR A 38 -12.59 -3.89 -11.44
N ASP A 39 -12.71 -2.67 -11.95
CA ASP A 39 -11.96 -1.51 -11.46
C ASP A 39 -12.31 -1.20 -10.02
N PHE A 40 -13.60 -1.18 -9.70
CA PHE A 40 -14.07 -0.97 -8.34
C PHE A 40 -13.51 -2.02 -7.37
N ILE A 41 -13.64 -3.31 -7.70
CA ILE A 41 -13.15 -4.41 -6.86
C ILE A 41 -11.64 -4.30 -6.65
N ILE A 42 -10.86 -4.12 -7.71
CA ILE A 42 -9.40 -4.05 -7.59
C ILE A 42 -8.97 -2.84 -6.77
N GLU A 43 -9.57 -1.67 -6.99
CA GLU A 43 -9.21 -0.45 -6.26
C GLU A 43 -9.55 -0.57 -4.77
N GLN A 44 -10.74 -1.07 -4.44
CA GLN A 44 -11.12 -1.27 -3.04
C GLN A 44 -10.29 -2.36 -2.37
N ALA A 45 -10.02 -3.47 -3.06
CA ALA A 45 -9.19 -4.54 -2.51
C ALA A 45 -7.75 -4.08 -2.25
N VAL A 46 -7.17 -3.29 -3.15
CA VAL A 46 -5.82 -2.74 -2.96
C VAL A 46 -5.80 -1.72 -1.83
N SER A 47 -6.77 -0.82 -1.79
CA SER A 47 -6.87 0.17 -0.71
C SER A 47 -6.99 -0.50 0.66
N GLU A 48 -7.84 -1.52 0.77
CA GLU A 48 -8.04 -2.23 2.03
C GLU A 48 -6.81 -3.05 2.40
N ALA A 49 -6.18 -3.74 1.44
CA ALA A 49 -4.93 -4.44 1.68
C ALA A 49 -3.83 -3.48 2.16
N GLN A 50 -3.73 -2.28 1.59
CA GLN A 50 -2.79 -1.26 2.03
C GLN A 50 -3.07 -0.81 3.47
N ASN A 51 -4.33 -0.55 3.82
CA ASN A 51 -4.73 -0.18 5.18
C ASN A 51 -4.32 -1.28 6.17
N ILE A 52 -4.63 -2.54 5.87
CA ILE A 52 -4.27 -3.69 6.71
C ILE A 52 -2.75 -3.79 6.90
N ILE A 53 -1.98 -3.60 5.82
CA ILE A 53 -0.50 -3.60 5.88
C ILE A 53 0.02 -2.43 6.73
N LEU A 54 -0.57 -1.24 6.58
CA LEU A 54 -0.16 -0.06 7.36
C LEU A 54 -0.53 -0.18 8.83
N ASP A 55 -1.63 -0.85 9.13
CA ASP A 55 -2.07 -1.16 10.49
C ASP A 55 -1.26 -2.30 11.12
N GLN A 56 -0.38 -2.98 10.37
CA GLN A 56 0.48 -4.03 10.90
C GLN A 56 1.48 -3.45 11.91
N ARG A 57 1.32 -3.82 13.18
CA ARG A 57 2.20 -3.40 14.28
C ARG A 57 3.26 -4.43 14.67
N VAL A 58 3.05 -5.69 14.30
CA VAL A 58 3.92 -6.80 14.67
C VAL A 58 4.53 -7.40 13.41
N PHE A 59 5.85 -7.39 13.34
CA PHE A 59 6.63 -8.00 12.26
C PHE A 59 7.28 -9.27 12.80
N VAL A 60 6.87 -10.42 12.26
CA VAL A 60 7.49 -11.70 12.57
C VAL A 60 8.61 -11.94 11.57
N LEU A 61 9.83 -12.08 12.08
CA LEU A 61 11.03 -12.34 11.29
C LEU A 61 11.55 -13.74 11.61
N ASP A 62 12.10 -14.42 10.60
CA ASP A 62 12.95 -15.57 10.83
C ASP A 62 14.32 -15.12 11.38
N ASP A 63 15.11 -16.06 11.93
CA ASP A 63 16.39 -15.75 12.58
C ASP A 63 17.36 -14.99 11.65
N ALA A 64 17.37 -15.32 10.36
CA ALA A 64 18.24 -14.68 9.39
C ALA A 64 17.85 -13.21 9.15
N ARG A 65 16.55 -12.94 8.99
CA ARG A 65 16.03 -11.57 8.82
C ARG A 65 16.18 -10.76 10.10
N TYR A 66 15.99 -11.38 11.27
CA TYR A 66 16.19 -10.72 12.55
C TYR A 66 17.65 -10.29 12.73
N GLN A 67 18.59 -11.19 12.46
CA GLN A 67 20.02 -10.87 12.54
C GLN A 67 20.41 -9.74 11.57
N ALA A 68 19.96 -9.81 10.31
CA ALA A 68 20.20 -8.75 9.34
C ALA A 68 19.62 -7.39 9.78
N PHE A 69 18.45 -7.41 10.43
CA PHE A 69 17.85 -6.21 11.00
C PHE A 69 18.69 -5.62 12.14
N ILE A 70 19.17 -6.44 13.07
CA ILE A 70 20.03 -5.99 14.18
C ILE A 70 21.35 -5.41 13.65
N GLU A 71 21.99 -6.07 12.68
CA GLU A 71 23.23 -5.57 12.06
C GLU A 71 23.04 -4.18 11.43
N GLN A 72 21.91 -3.95 10.77
CA GLN A 72 21.59 -2.63 10.21
C GLN A 72 21.24 -1.61 11.29
N LEU A 73 20.58 -2.03 12.37
CA LEU A 73 20.21 -1.14 13.48
C LEU A 73 21.44 -0.64 14.25
N GLU A 74 22.44 -1.50 14.41
CA GLU A 74 23.69 -1.19 15.11
C GLU A 74 24.75 -0.55 14.21
N ALA A 75 24.55 -0.57 12.89
CA ALA A 75 25.47 0.02 11.95
C ALA A 75 25.62 1.55 12.15
N PRO A 76 26.84 2.10 11.99
CA PRO A 76 27.05 3.54 12.07
C PRO A 76 26.27 4.28 10.99
N ILE A 77 25.83 5.49 11.32
CA ILE A 77 25.01 6.33 10.43
C ILE A 77 25.82 6.68 9.17
N GLN A 78 25.41 6.13 8.03
CA GLN A 78 26.15 6.35 6.77
C GLN A 78 25.88 7.72 6.13
N ASN A 79 24.74 8.36 6.43
CA ASN A 79 24.31 9.63 5.82
C ASN A 79 24.09 10.74 6.85
N GLU A 80 25.18 11.22 7.44
CA GLU A 80 25.14 12.28 8.46
C GLU A 80 24.50 13.57 7.95
N LYS A 81 24.84 14.02 6.73
CA LYS A 81 24.30 15.25 6.12
C LYS A 81 22.79 15.14 5.89
N GLY A 82 22.32 14.00 5.41
CA GLY A 82 20.90 13.73 5.21
C GLY A 82 20.12 13.69 6.51
N ARG A 83 20.69 13.07 7.56
CA ARG A 83 20.11 13.04 8.91
C ARG A 83 19.98 14.45 9.50
N GLN A 84 21.02 15.26 9.41
CA GLN A 84 20.99 16.63 9.93
C GLN A 84 19.88 17.44 9.25
N ARG A 85 19.83 17.41 7.92
CA ARG A 85 18.77 18.07 7.15
C ARG A 85 17.37 17.60 7.56
N LEU A 86 17.16 16.31 7.84
CA LEU A 86 15.86 15.79 8.29
C LEU A 86 15.49 16.30 9.69
N MET A 87 16.46 16.36 10.60
CA MET A 87 16.25 16.90 11.96
C MET A 87 15.97 18.40 11.96
N ASP A 88 16.48 19.12 10.96
CA ASP A 88 16.25 20.55 10.77
C ASP A 88 14.88 20.85 10.12
N VAL A 89 14.16 19.83 9.61
CA VAL A 89 12.82 20.02 9.05
C VAL A 89 11.85 20.40 10.17
N LYS A 90 11.28 21.59 10.08
CA LYS A 90 10.17 22.00 10.94
C LYS A 90 8.94 21.16 10.58
N PRO A 91 8.33 20.41 11.52
CA PRO A 91 7.12 19.66 11.24
C PRO A 91 5.98 20.61 10.85
N GLU A 92 5.23 20.25 9.81
CA GLU A 92 4.09 21.06 9.32
C GLU A 92 2.86 21.02 10.22
N TRP A 93 2.82 20.10 11.19
CA TRP A 93 1.72 19.92 12.14
C TRP A 93 1.87 20.77 13.42
N LYS A 94 2.46 21.96 13.31
CA LYS A 94 2.54 22.96 14.39
C LYS A 94 1.76 24.22 14.05
#